data_AF-A0A3Q8UCC8-F1
#
_entry.id   AF-A0A3Q8UCC8-F1
#
_cell.length_a   1.000
_cell.length_b   1.000
_cell.length_c   1.000
_cell.angle_alpha   90.00
_cell.angle_beta   90.00
_cell.angle_gamma   90.00
#
_symmetry.space_group_name_H-M   'P 1'
#
loop_
_entity.id
_entity.type
_entity.pdbx_description
1 polymer ?
#
loop_
_entity_poly.entity_id
_entity_poly.type
_entity_poly.pdbx_seq_one_letter_code
_entity_poly.pdbx_strand_id
1 'polypeptide(L)'
;MKNDFVRMAKWAGLNLKVPSAFPIISLNAMRLLTLVKNTKPEFLWSASMALFKSYWQDSANIADNQVLANSLQDYAGFTATQANELVELSQNSQNKQNLMKDTDEAINIGLFGCPTFLVKRSDVPKQMYESLSDPSYAKDYEIFFGADRIPVMAFFLELPYFGSLAEKELNPNLAKI
;
A
#
# COMPACT_ATOMS: atom_id res chain seq x y z
N MET A 1 18.71 9.28 -0.87
CA MET A 1 17.52 8.55 -0.37
C MET A 1 17.03 9.07 0.97
N LYS A 2 17.72 8.89 2.11
CA LYS A 2 17.22 9.35 3.44
C LYS A 2 16.83 10.83 3.49
N ASN A 3 17.69 11.73 2.99
CA ASN A 3 17.39 13.17 2.93
C ASN A 3 16.16 13.49 2.07
N ASP A 4 15.90 12.67 1.04
CA ASP A 4 14.75 12.84 0.17
C ASP A 4 13.47 12.41 0.86
N PHE A 5 13.48 11.32 1.64
CA PHE A 5 12.32 10.93 2.47
C PHE A 5 11.90 12.05 3.42
N VAL A 6 12.87 12.66 4.12
CA VAL A 6 12.59 13.77 5.05
C VAL A 6 12.02 14.98 4.32
N ARG A 7 12.58 15.32 3.15
CA ARG A 7 12.08 16.42 2.32
C ARG A 7 10.66 16.16 1.80
N MET A 8 10.40 14.95 1.28
CA MET A 8 9.09 14.56 0.76
C MET A 8 8.04 14.47 1.87
N ALA A 9 8.38 13.93 3.04
CA ALA A 9 7.50 13.92 4.19
C ALA A 9 7.14 15.33 4.65
N LYS A 10 8.12 16.24 4.70
CA LYS A 10 7.87 17.66 5.02
C LYS A 10 6.96 18.31 3.97
N TRP A 11 7.22 18.08 2.69
CA TRP A 11 6.39 18.60 1.59
C TRP A 11 4.96 18.05 1.62
N ALA A 12 4.77 16.78 2.01
CA ALA A 12 3.46 16.16 2.18
C ALA A 12 2.82 16.39 3.56
N GLY A 13 3.47 17.11 4.47
CA GLY A 13 2.97 17.36 5.83
C GLY A 13 2.78 16.09 6.66
N LEU A 14 3.65 15.09 6.44
CA LEU A 14 3.65 13.80 7.14
C LEU A 14 4.69 13.79 8.27
N ASN A 15 4.34 13.18 9.41
CA ASN A 15 5.28 12.92 10.49
C ASN A 15 6.05 11.63 10.19
N LEU A 16 7.27 11.77 9.64
CA LEU A 16 8.13 10.63 9.32
C LEU A 16 9.18 10.42 10.42
N LYS A 17 9.22 9.20 10.97
CA LYS A 17 10.36 8.69 11.74
C LYS A 17 11.03 7.58 10.94
N VAL A 18 12.17 7.90 10.32
CA VAL A 18 12.93 6.91 9.52
C VAL A 18 13.35 5.75 10.43
N PRO A 19 12.95 4.50 10.12
CA PRO A 19 13.28 3.35 10.95
C PRO A 19 14.78 3.15 11.09
N SER A 20 15.23 2.76 12.28
CA SER A 20 16.64 2.42 12.51
C SER A 20 17.08 1.23 11.65
N ALA A 21 16.20 0.23 11.49
CA ALA A 21 16.37 -0.93 10.62
C ALA A 21 15.72 -0.70 9.24
N PHE A 22 16.29 0.19 8.44
CA PHE A 22 15.86 0.44 7.06
C PHE A 22 16.94 0.03 6.03
N PRO A 23 16.60 -0.76 4.99
CA PRO A 23 15.30 -1.38 4.73
C PRO A 23 15.06 -2.62 5.60
N ILE A 24 13.81 -2.89 5.95
CA ILE A 24 13.41 -4.12 6.64
C ILE A 24 12.86 -5.15 5.65
N ILE A 25 13.03 -6.44 5.96
CA ILE A 25 12.35 -7.52 5.24
C ILE A 25 10.88 -7.53 5.67
N SER A 26 9.99 -7.04 4.81
CA SER A 26 8.55 -6.91 5.07
C SER A 26 7.73 -8.16 4.74
N LEU A 27 8.36 -9.33 4.60
CA LEU A 27 7.70 -10.55 4.12
C LEU A 27 6.48 -10.95 4.96
N ASN A 28 6.59 -10.90 6.30
CA ASN A 28 5.49 -11.24 7.20
C ASN A 28 4.35 -10.21 7.12
N ALA A 29 4.69 -8.93 7.04
CA ALA A 29 3.72 -7.85 6.81
C ALA A 29 2.94 -8.06 5.49
N MET A 30 3.64 -8.37 4.40
CA MET A 30 2.99 -8.58 3.09
C MET A 30 2.12 -9.84 3.08
N ARG A 31 2.54 -10.93 3.73
CA ARG A 31 1.70 -12.12 3.91
C ARG A 31 0.41 -11.80 4.67
N LEU A 32 0.52 -11.03 5.74
CA LEU A 32 -0.64 -10.59 6.51
C LEU A 32 -1.61 -9.78 5.65
N LEU A 33 -1.11 -8.80 4.89
CA LEU A 33 -1.94 -7.99 4.00
C LEU A 33 -2.55 -8.82 2.86
N THR A 34 -1.85 -9.82 2.32
CA THR A 34 -2.42 -10.76 1.35
C THR A 34 -3.58 -11.57 1.96
N LEU A 35 -3.45 -12.02 3.21
CA LEU A 35 -4.54 -12.73 3.89
C LEU A 35 -5.73 -11.81 4.10
N VAL A 36 -5.50 -10.59 4.60
CA VAL A 36 -6.56 -9.58 4.82
C VAL A 36 -7.26 -9.26 3.50
N LYS A 37 -6.51 -9.01 2.42
CA LYS A 37 -7.06 -8.79 1.06
C LYS A 37 -8.04 -9.89 0.66
N ASN A 38 -7.68 -11.15 0.90
CA ASN A 38 -8.43 -12.30 0.40
C ASN A 38 -9.59 -12.73 1.33
N THR A 39 -9.57 -12.36 2.61
CA THR A 39 -10.55 -12.86 3.60
C THR A 39 -11.39 -11.77 4.26
N LYS A 40 -10.87 -10.54 4.30
CA LYS A 40 -11.44 -9.36 4.96
C LYS A 40 -11.11 -8.08 4.16
N PRO A 41 -11.46 -8.01 2.86
CA PRO A 41 -11.04 -6.92 1.97
C PRO A 41 -11.45 -5.53 2.47
N GLU A 42 -12.55 -5.42 3.21
CA GLU A 42 -13.02 -4.19 3.83
C GLU A 42 -12.03 -3.59 4.86
N PHE A 43 -11.14 -4.42 5.41
CA PHE A 43 -10.08 -4.01 6.35
C PHE A 43 -8.71 -3.82 5.67
N LEU A 44 -8.56 -4.08 4.37
CA LEU A 44 -7.25 -4.00 3.71
C LEU A 44 -6.63 -2.62 3.82
N TRP A 45 -7.44 -1.56 3.65
CA TRP A 45 -6.97 -0.18 3.76
C TRP A 45 -6.49 0.12 5.19
N SER A 46 -7.33 -0.13 6.20
CA SER A 46 -6.98 0.16 7.60
C SER A 46 -5.79 -0.67 8.08
N ALA A 47 -5.71 -1.95 7.71
CA ALA A 47 -4.56 -2.81 8.00
C ALA A 47 -3.28 -2.31 7.32
N SER A 48 -3.34 -1.91 6.04
CA SER A 48 -2.17 -1.35 5.34
C SER A 48 -1.69 -0.07 6.02
N MET A 49 -2.61 0.84 6.36
CA MET A 49 -2.29 2.09 7.04
C MET A 49 -1.74 1.87 8.44
N ALA A 50 -2.23 0.85 9.17
CA ALA A 50 -1.69 0.44 10.46
C ALA A 50 -0.21 0.05 10.35
N LEU A 51 0.14 -0.81 9.38
CA LEU A 51 1.53 -1.23 9.19
C LEU A 51 2.43 -0.10 8.70
N PHE A 52 1.91 0.77 7.81
CA PHE A 52 2.62 1.98 7.39
C PHE A 52 2.90 2.92 8.56
N LYS A 53 1.91 3.14 9.43
CA LYS A 53 2.05 3.96 10.64
C LYS A 53 3.09 3.38 11.59
N SER A 54 2.95 2.10 11.94
CA SER A 54 3.89 1.42 12.84
C SER A 54 5.32 1.50 12.33
N TYR A 55 5.55 1.29 11.03
CA TYR A 55 6.90 1.37 10.47
C TYR A 55 7.39 2.82 10.33
N TRP A 56 6.67 3.67 9.60
CA TRP A 56 7.17 4.97 9.17
C TRP A 56 6.91 6.13 10.13
N GLN A 57 6.01 5.98 11.10
CA GLN A 57 5.75 7.00 12.13
C GLN A 57 6.22 6.57 13.51
N ASP A 58 6.15 5.27 13.83
CA ASP A 58 6.49 4.75 15.15
C ASP A 58 7.83 4.01 15.17
N SER A 59 8.47 3.80 14.01
CA SER A 59 9.77 3.12 13.88
C SER A 59 9.77 1.70 14.46
N ALA A 60 8.62 1.02 14.43
CA ALA A 60 8.45 -0.34 14.93
C ALA A 60 8.96 -1.41 13.94
N ASN A 61 9.37 -2.56 14.45
CA ASN A 61 9.86 -3.69 13.66
C ASN A 61 8.70 -4.51 13.08
N ILE A 62 8.24 -4.18 11.87
CA ILE A 62 7.16 -4.91 11.20
C ILE A 62 7.56 -6.28 10.60
N ALA A 63 8.78 -6.78 10.86
CA ALA A 63 9.13 -8.17 10.60
C ALA A 63 8.68 -9.10 11.74
N ASP A 64 8.44 -8.54 12.93
CA ASP A 64 7.99 -9.26 14.12
C ASP A 64 6.47 -9.46 14.10
N ASN A 65 6.05 -10.73 14.23
CA ASN A 65 4.64 -11.12 14.24
C ASN A 65 3.83 -10.47 15.37
N GLN A 66 4.44 -10.24 16.54
CA GLN A 66 3.76 -9.57 17.65
C GLN A 66 3.53 -8.08 17.34
N VAL A 67 4.51 -7.43 16.69
CA VAL A 67 4.34 -6.04 16.24
C VAL A 67 3.25 -5.93 15.18
N LEU A 68 3.12 -6.91 14.29
CA LEU A 68 2.03 -6.96 13.32
C LEU A 68 0.65 -7.08 13.99
N ALA A 69 0.51 -7.99 14.96
CA ALA A 69 -0.75 -8.16 15.70
C ALA A 69 -1.12 -6.88 16.47
N ASN A 70 -0.15 -6.29 17.19
CA ASN A 70 -0.36 -5.03 17.92
C ASN A 70 -0.77 -3.90 16.97
N SER A 71 -0.15 -3.80 15.79
CA SER A 71 -0.50 -2.77 14.80
C SER A 71 -1.95 -2.89 14.33
N LEU A 72 -2.43 -4.12 14.07
CA LEU A 72 -3.82 -4.36 13.68
C LEU A 72 -4.79 -4.00 14.81
N GLN A 73 -4.42 -4.33 16.05
CA GLN A 73 -5.23 -4.01 17.23
C GLN A 73 -5.32 -2.49 17.46
N ASP A 74 -4.18 -1.80 17.43
CA ASP A 74 -4.08 -0.40 17.81
C ASP A 74 -4.68 0.54 16.75
N TYR A 75 -4.58 0.17 15.47
CA TYR A 75 -4.85 1.11 14.37
C TYR A 75 -5.83 0.60 13.29
N ALA A 76 -6.15 -0.70 13.25
CA ALA A 76 -7.01 -1.26 12.19
C ALA A 76 -8.37 -1.79 12.68
N GLY A 77 -8.65 -1.71 13.99
CA GLY A 77 -9.96 -2.04 14.56
C GLY A 77 -10.16 -3.54 14.85
N PHE A 78 -9.09 -4.33 14.90
CA PHE A 78 -9.15 -5.74 15.28
C PHE A 78 -9.07 -5.93 16.79
N THR A 79 -9.75 -6.94 17.33
CA THR A 79 -9.46 -7.39 18.70
C THR A 79 -8.12 -8.11 18.76
N ALA A 80 -7.51 -8.21 19.95
CA ALA A 80 -6.25 -8.94 20.12
C ALA A 80 -6.34 -10.39 19.62
N THR A 81 -7.46 -11.08 19.88
CA THR A 81 -7.68 -12.45 19.39
C THR A 81 -7.72 -12.51 17.86
N GLN A 82 -8.47 -11.62 17.21
CA GLN A 82 -8.56 -11.57 15.74
C GLN A 82 -7.21 -11.24 15.10
N ALA A 83 -6.47 -10.28 15.67
CA ALA A 83 -5.17 -9.88 15.15
C ALA A 83 -4.15 -11.02 15.21
N ASN A 84 -4.09 -11.73 16.35
CA ASN A 84 -3.20 -12.89 16.51
C ASN A 84 -3.57 -14.03 15.54
N GLU A 85 -4.88 -14.33 15.40
CA GLU A 85 -5.36 -15.35 14.46
C GLU A 85 -4.99 -15.01 13.02
N LEU A 86 -5.15 -13.75 12.59
CA LEU A 86 -4.76 -13.32 11.24
C LEU A 86 -3.25 -13.46 11.00
N VAL A 87 -2.43 -13.10 12.00
CA VAL A 87 -0.97 -13.24 11.90
C VAL A 87 -0.58 -14.71 11.78
N GLU A 88 -1.19 -15.60 12.56
CA GLU A 88 -0.95 -17.05 12.47
C GLU A 88 -1.35 -17.60 11.10
N LEU A 89 -2.61 -17.37 10.67
CA LEU A 89 -3.14 -17.83 9.39
C LEU A 89 -2.36 -17.29 8.19
N SER A 90 -1.73 -16.11 8.32
CA SER A 90 -0.93 -15.51 7.25
C SER A 90 0.31 -16.36 6.89
N GLN A 91 0.74 -17.27 7.77
CA GLN A 91 1.89 -18.13 7.57
C GLN A 91 1.57 -19.45 6.85
N ASN A 92 0.30 -19.71 6.56
CA ASN A 92 -0.14 -20.94 5.92
C ASN A 92 0.37 -21.03 4.47
N SER A 93 0.61 -22.25 3.99
CA SER A 93 1.19 -22.50 2.66
C SER A 93 0.37 -21.89 1.53
N GLN A 94 -0.97 -21.93 1.62
CA GLN A 94 -1.85 -21.33 0.62
C GLN A 94 -1.66 -19.81 0.52
N ASN A 95 -1.56 -19.11 1.65
CA ASN A 95 -1.39 -17.66 1.65
C ASN A 95 0.00 -17.25 1.12
N LYS A 96 1.04 -18.05 1.41
CA LYS A 96 2.37 -17.88 0.83
C LYS A 96 2.34 -18.00 -0.69
N GLN A 97 1.62 -18.99 -1.22
CA GLN A 97 1.41 -19.14 -2.66
C GLN A 97 0.64 -17.98 -3.27
N ASN A 98 -0.39 -17.47 -2.59
CA ASN A 98 -1.13 -16.31 -3.07
C ASN A 98 -0.23 -15.07 -3.21
N LEU A 99 0.62 -14.77 -2.22
CA LEU A 99 1.56 -13.64 -2.30
C LEU A 99 2.58 -13.83 -3.44
N MET A 100 3.10 -15.04 -3.64
CA MET A 100 4.01 -15.33 -4.76
C MET A 100 3.31 -15.10 -6.10
N LYS A 101 2.10 -15.65 -6.27
CA LYS A 101 1.29 -15.47 -7.48
C LYS A 101 1.02 -13.99 -7.78
N ASP A 102 0.61 -13.21 -6.78
CA ASP A 102 0.38 -11.77 -6.92
C ASP A 102 1.64 -11.03 -7.39
N THR A 103 2.80 -11.45 -6.87
CA THR A 103 4.10 -10.85 -7.22
C THR A 103 4.55 -11.26 -8.63
N ASP A 104 4.35 -12.52 -9.00
CA ASP A 104 4.67 -13.04 -10.34
C ASP A 104 3.81 -12.36 -11.41
N GLU A 105 2.52 -12.13 -11.11
CA GLU A 105 1.63 -11.36 -11.99
C GLU A 105 2.13 -9.93 -12.20
N ALA A 106 2.54 -9.24 -11.13
CA ALA A 106 3.13 -7.91 -11.22
C ALA A 106 4.40 -7.91 -12.10
N ILE A 107 5.29 -8.89 -11.92
CA ILE A 107 6.51 -9.04 -12.73
C ILE A 107 6.17 -9.27 -14.21
N ASN A 108 5.18 -10.13 -14.49
CA ASN A 108 4.75 -10.44 -15.86
C ASN A 108 4.16 -9.22 -16.58
N ILE A 109 3.55 -8.29 -15.85
CA ILE A 109 3.07 -7.00 -16.38
C ILE A 109 4.25 -6.03 -16.65
N GLY A 110 5.43 -6.30 -16.11
CA GLY A 110 6.63 -5.47 -16.27
C GLY A 110 6.90 -4.53 -15.10
N LEU A 111 6.29 -4.76 -13.93
CA LEU A 111 6.55 -3.96 -12.74
C LEU A 111 7.94 -4.29 -12.19
N PHE A 112 8.78 -3.27 -12.05
CA PHE A 112 10.17 -3.42 -11.61
C PHE A 112 10.48 -2.76 -10.25
N GLY A 113 9.49 -2.14 -9.61
CA GLY A 113 9.69 -1.45 -8.33
C GLY A 113 8.39 -1.02 -7.65
N CYS A 114 8.51 -0.34 -6.50
CA CYS A 114 7.37 0.19 -5.74
C CYS A 114 7.58 1.66 -5.30
N PRO A 115 6.49 2.45 -5.18
CA PRO A 115 5.15 2.12 -5.68
C PRO A 115 5.10 2.18 -7.22
N THR A 116 4.31 1.30 -7.82
CA THR A 116 3.95 1.35 -9.24
C THR A 116 2.43 1.38 -9.35
N PHE A 117 1.93 2.21 -10.25
CA PHE A 117 0.50 2.40 -10.51
C PHE A 117 0.20 1.98 -11.94
N LEU A 118 -0.82 1.14 -12.12
CA LEU A 118 -1.46 0.92 -13.41
C LEU A 118 -2.68 1.83 -13.45
N VAL A 119 -2.71 2.78 -14.38
CA VAL A 119 -3.75 3.81 -14.46
C VAL A 119 -4.50 3.66 -15.78
N LYS A 120 -5.82 3.68 -15.71
CA LYS A 120 -6.71 3.51 -16.87
C LYS A 120 -7.65 4.70 -16.97
N ARG A 121 -8.00 5.09 -18.20
CA ARG A 121 -9.07 6.05 -18.46
C ARG A 121 -10.43 5.32 -18.50
N SER A 122 -11.49 6.02 -18.11
CA SER A 122 -12.81 5.45 -17.76
C SER A 122 -13.69 5.05 -18.94
N ASP A 123 -13.20 5.10 -20.17
CA ASP A 123 -13.87 4.61 -21.38
C ASP A 123 -13.89 3.08 -21.49
N VAL A 124 -13.27 2.38 -20.54
CA VAL A 124 -13.11 0.93 -20.55
C VAL A 124 -13.89 0.26 -19.38
N PRO A 125 -14.75 -0.75 -19.65
CA PRO A 125 -15.61 -1.36 -18.64
C PRO A 125 -14.86 -2.08 -17.50
N LYS A 126 -15.41 -2.00 -16.29
CA LYS A 126 -14.90 -2.63 -15.05
C LYS A 126 -14.58 -4.14 -15.17
N GLN A 127 -15.32 -4.87 -16.02
CA GLN A 127 -15.16 -6.32 -16.23
C GLN A 127 -13.83 -6.69 -16.91
N MET A 128 -13.15 -5.76 -17.59
CA MET A 128 -11.88 -6.02 -18.27
C MET A 128 -10.66 -6.01 -17.34
N TYR A 129 -10.82 -5.70 -16.04
CA TYR A 129 -9.68 -5.50 -15.13
C TYR A 129 -9.60 -6.51 -13.99
N GLU A 130 -10.44 -7.54 -14.01
CA GLU A 130 -10.35 -8.68 -13.08
C GLU A 130 -9.15 -9.59 -13.42
N SER A 131 -8.53 -9.40 -14.59
CA SER A 131 -7.30 -10.08 -15.02
C SER A 131 -6.33 -9.06 -15.63
N LEU A 132 -5.43 -8.50 -14.81
CA LEU A 132 -4.41 -7.54 -15.27
C LEU A 132 -3.31 -8.21 -16.12
N SER A 133 -3.27 -9.55 -16.12
CA SER A 133 -2.31 -10.40 -16.82
C SER A 133 -2.71 -10.81 -18.24
N ASP A 134 -3.90 -10.44 -18.73
CA ASP A 134 -4.27 -10.71 -20.12
C ASP A 134 -3.61 -9.69 -21.08
N PRO A 135 -2.69 -10.13 -21.97
CA PRO A 135 -1.94 -9.24 -22.86
C PRO A 135 -2.81 -8.46 -23.85
N SER A 136 -4.05 -8.88 -24.09
CA SER A 136 -4.97 -8.19 -24.99
C SER A 136 -5.39 -6.81 -24.46
N TYR A 137 -5.28 -6.56 -23.15
CA TYR A 137 -5.61 -5.29 -22.50
C TYR A 137 -4.40 -4.40 -22.21
N ALA A 138 -3.19 -4.78 -22.65
CA ALA A 138 -1.97 -3.99 -22.44
C ALA A 138 -2.00 -2.60 -23.11
N LYS A 139 -2.96 -2.37 -24.02
CA LYS A 139 -3.22 -1.06 -24.66
C LYS A 139 -4.13 -0.14 -23.84
N ASP A 140 -4.72 -0.65 -22.75
CA ASP A 140 -5.80 0.04 -22.02
C ASP A 140 -5.36 0.61 -20.67
N TYR A 141 -4.07 0.54 -20.32
CA TYR A 141 -3.46 1.21 -19.17
C TYR A 141 -2.10 1.82 -19.48
N GLU A 142 -1.77 2.85 -18.71
CA GLU A 142 -0.42 3.39 -18.59
C GLU A 142 0.20 2.98 -17.23
N ILE A 143 1.50 2.71 -17.24
CA ILE A 143 2.27 2.35 -16.04
C ILE A 143 3.06 3.56 -15.56
N PHE A 144 2.84 3.94 -14.29
CA PHE A 144 3.58 5.01 -13.63
C PHE A 144 4.37 4.46 -12.45
N PHE A 145 5.70 4.54 -12.51
CA PHE A 145 6.59 4.16 -11.41
C PHE A 145 7.04 5.38 -10.61
N GLY A 146 6.84 5.34 -9.28
CA GLY A 146 7.25 6.38 -8.34
C GLY A 146 6.11 7.25 -7.82
N ALA A 147 6.19 7.64 -6.56
CA ALA A 147 5.19 8.50 -5.91
C ALA A 147 5.22 9.95 -6.45
N ASP A 148 6.31 10.36 -7.11
CA ASP A 148 6.46 11.64 -7.79
C ASP A 148 5.73 11.71 -9.15
N ARG A 149 5.09 10.61 -9.57
CA ARG A 149 4.28 10.55 -10.80
C ARG A 149 2.83 10.96 -10.63
N ILE A 150 2.36 11.20 -9.40
CA ILE A 150 0.97 11.62 -9.16
C ILE A 150 0.53 12.84 -10.00
N PRO A 151 1.33 13.92 -10.17
CA PRO A 151 0.93 15.04 -11.03
C PRO A 151 0.79 14.64 -12.52
N VAL A 152 1.64 13.73 -12.99
CA VAL A 152 1.59 13.21 -14.38
C VAL A 152 0.40 12.27 -14.56
N MET A 153 0.08 11.46 -13.55
CA MET A 153 -1.12 10.63 -13.52
C MET A 153 -2.38 11.49 -13.56
N ALA A 154 -2.43 12.60 -12.80
CA ALA A 154 -3.55 13.53 -12.83
C ALA A 154 -3.72 14.17 -14.22
N PHE A 155 -2.61 14.59 -14.85
CA PHE A 155 -2.61 15.06 -16.23
C PHE A 155 -3.14 14.00 -17.21
N PHE A 156 -2.66 12.76 -17.11
CA PHE A 156 -3.11 11.63 -17.94
C PHE A 156 -4.61 11.35 -17.79
N LEU A 157 -5.14 11.49 -16.57
CA LEU A 157 -6.55 11.32 -16.25
C LEU A 157 -7.42 12.55 -16.55
N GLU A 158 -6.84 13.65 -17.05
CA GLU A 158 -7.52 14.94 -17.25
C GLU A 158 -8.16 15.48 -15.95
N LEU A 159 -7.54 15.18 -14.81
CA LEU A 159 -7.95 15.65 -13.49
C LEU A 159 -7.06 16.81 -13.01
N PRO A 160 -7.60 17.75 -12.23
CA PRO A 160 -6.77 18.77 -11.59
C PRO A 160 -5.81 18.14 -10.57
N TYR A 161 -4.60 18.67 -10.48
CA TYR A 161 -3.65 18.34 -9.42
C TYR A 161 -3.49 19.54 -8.47
N PHE A 162 -3.94 19.37 -7.23
CA PHE A 162 -3.95 20.43 -6.22
C PHE A 162 -2.74 20.39 -5.27
N GLY A 163 -1.79 19.46 -5.46
CA GLY A 163 -0.69 19.24 -4.54
C GLY A 163 -1.02 18.26 -3.41
N SER A 164 0.00 17.89 -2.64
CA SER A 164 -0.08 16.90 -1.55
C SER A 164 -0.84 17.38 -0.31
N LEU A 165 -0.98 18.69 -0.11
CA LEU A 165 -1.62 19.29 1.06
C LEU A 165 -3.03 19.80 0.80
N ALA A 166 -3.54 19.64 -0.43
CA ALA A 166 -4.81 20.18 -0.86
C ALA A 166 -5.97 19.83 0.08
N GLU A 167 -6.02 18.61 0.62
CA GLU A 167 -7.10 18.18 1.51
C GLU A 167 -7.08 18.92 2.87
N LYS A 168 -5.89 19.26 3.40
CA LYS A 168 -5.75 20.06 4.64
C LYS A 168 -6.10 21.54 4.41
N GLU A 169 -5.82 22.05 3.21
CA GLU A 169 -6.12 23.42 2.82
C GLU A 169 -7.60 23.61 2.44
N LEU A 170 -8.22 22.58 1.87
CA LEU A 170 -9.63 22.57 1.45
C LEU A 170 -10.58 22.10 2.55
N ASN A 171 -10.11 21.30 3.52
CA ASN A 171 -10.90 20.83 4.66
C ASN A 171 -10.04 20.73 5.94
N PRO A 172 -9.96 21.82 6.74
CA PRO A 172 -9.11 21.91 7.94
C PRO A 172 -9.39 20.85 9.02
N ASN A 173 -10.57 20.21 8.98
CA ASN A 173 -10.99 19.23 9.99
C ASN A 173 -10.43 17.82 9.74
N LEU A 174 -9.87 17.54 8.56
CA LEU A 174 -9.27 16.24 8.21
C LEU A 174 -7.78 16.13 8.56
N ALA A 175 -7.15 17.22 9.04
CA ALA A 175 -5.71 17.30 9.30
C ALA A 175 -5.20 16.46 10.50
N LYS A 176 -6.03 15.58 11.08
CA LYS A 176 -5.75 14.84 12.33
C LYS A 176 -5.65 13.31 12.15
N ILE A 177 -5.21 12.83 10.99
CA ILE A 177 -4.83 11.41 10.79
C ILE A 177 -3.30 11.29 10.80
#